data_AF-A0A2J6PPI6-F1
#
_entry.id   AF-A0A2J6PPI6-F1
#
_cell.length_a   1.000
_cell.length_b   1.000
_cell.length_c   1.000
_cell.angle_alpha   90.00
_cell.angle_beta   90.00
_cell.angle_gamma   90.00
#
_symmetry.space_group_name_H-M   'P 1'
#
loop_
_entity.id
_entity.type
_entity.pdbx_description
1 polymer ?
#
loop_
_entity_poly.entity_id
_entity_poly.type
_entity_poly.pdbx_seq_one_letter_code
_entity_poly.pdbx_strand_id
1 'polypeptide(L)'
;MTTPKHLGKRLIVGCDGTWQSADTGPGKDPTNVIDFLRALTHNAEGDRMEQIIFYQAGVATGGLLPIQKSLSAGMGLGLEENAEDAYSFIAHNYQLGDEIIILGFSRGAYTARFVAGLLGIIGILSRVGMVHFKPIMEIYKAAEPRNVKDFNAKLTAYQKMAMVDTDYAVTYDKINIKAVACWETVGAMGVPENTLSKLFKLNKQWDFLDTQLPLRVEHAFQALGLDEHRSSFSPTLWWLDPKATWEHSITHKTIKPELIQCWFPGHHSDVGGGNTDHKIQNITLAWMIDQFNSRKILDFNTPFIHTTCGSTQNNLDPNWNGNKDPFDDGVLSVVWHVLGSKTRTPGGYDMPTVNTPNSVTNECMHWSVREKMDQMSKTDPASISPALTGFEYDENNKLWVWNKGAGDQKQRPLPEFPLPGGDTHQDWLCGDWLKSQH
;
A
#
# COMPACT_ATOMS: atom_id res chain seq x y z
N MET A 1 41.02 8.55 -15.76
CA MET A 1 40.30 7.28 -15.54
C MET A 1 38.81 7.58 -15.68
N THR A 2 38.16 7.06 -16.71
CA THR A 2 36.70 7.14 -16.83
C THR A 2 36.10 6.24 -15.76
N THR A 3 35.38 6.82 -14.80
CA THR A 3 34.57 6.07 -13.83
C THR A 3 33.68 5.09 -14.58
N PRO A 4 33.59 3.81 -14.15
CA PRO A 4 32.67 2.86 -14.76
C PRO A 4 31.26 3.47 -14.74
N LYS A 5 30.57 3.42 -15.88
CA LYS A 5 29.18 3.87 -15.98
C LYS A 5 28.35 2.94 -15.11
N HIS A 6 27.86 3.44 -13.97
CA HIS A 6 26.96 2.70 -13.09
C HIS A 6 25.76 2.22 -13.90
N LEU A 7 25.54 0.91 -13.96
CA LEU A 7 24.50 0.28 -14.79
C LEU A 7 23.10 0.36 -14.15
N GLY A 8 22.99 0.98 -12.96
CA GLY A 8 21.76 1.05 -12.16
C GLY A 8 21.48 -0.28 -11.45
N LYS A 9 20.92 -0.22 -10.25
CA LYS A 9 20.36 -1.38 -9.53
C LYS A 9 18.98 -1.04 -8.98
N ARG A 10 18.22 -2.08 -8.60
CA ARG A 10 16.92 -1.96 -7.93
C ARG A 10 17.09 -2.22 -6.44
N LEU A 11 16.71 -1.24 -5.63
CA LEU A 11 16.53 -1.42 -4.19
C LEU A 11 15.05 -1.73 -3.94
N ILE A 12 14.77 -2.96 -3.51
CA ILE A 12 13.40 -3.44 -3.28
C ILE A 12 13.20 -3.59 -1.77
N VAL A 13 12.32 -2.78 -1.21
CA VAL A 13 12.00 -2.77 0.22
C VAL A 13 10.61 -3.33 0.42
N GLY A 14 10.47 -4.43 1.17
CA GLY A 14 9.17 -4.98 1.58
C GLY A 14 8.95 -4.81 3.07
N CYS A 15 7.91 -4.06 3.45
CA CYS A 15 7.52 -3.85 4.85
C CYS A 15 6.24 -4.62 5.16
N ASP A 16 6.31 -5.62 6.03
CA ASP A 16 5.15 -6.45 6.36
C ASP A 16 4.25 -5.86 7.46
N GLY A 17 3.01 -6.36 7.52
CA GLY A 17 2.05 -6.05 8.56
C GLY A 17 2.45 -6.59 9.93
N THR A 18 1.96 -5.96 10.98
CA THR A 18 2.25 -6.34 12.38
C THR A 18 1.82 -7.76 12.69
N TRP A 19 2.59 -8.42 13.56
CA TRP A 19 2.45 -9.84 13.94
C TRP A 19 2.86 -10.84 12.85
N GLN A 20 3.31 -10.36 11.69
CA GLN A 20 3.76 -11.18 10.56
C GLN A 20 5.28 -11.14 10.46
N SER A 21 5.87 -12.30 10.20
CA SER A 21 7.27 -12.47 9.85
C SER A 21 7.36 -13.69 8.93
N ALA A 22 8.37 -13.68 8.05
CA ALA A 22 8.62 -14.74 7.08
C ALA A 22 8.83 -16.13 7.73
N ASP A 23 9.19 -16.15 9.03
CA ASP A 23 9.61 -17.34 9.79
C ASP A 23 8.74 -17.59 11.04
N THR A 24 7.46 -17.21 11.04
CA THR A 24 6.59 -17.32 12.24
C THR A 24 6.11 -18.74 12.58
N GLY A 25 7.00 -19.73 12.53
CA GLY A 25 6.75 -21.08 13.03
C GLY A 25 5.60 -21.84 12.33
N PRO A 26 5.28 -23.07 12.78
CA PRO A 26 4.21 -23.87 12.18
C PRO A 26 2.83 -23.24 12.45
N GLY A 27 2.01 -23.09 11.40
CA GLY A 27 0.60 -22.69 11.49
C GLY A 27 0.30 -21.20 11.26
N LYS A 28 1.27 -20.43 10.75
CA LYS A 28 1.03 -19.07 10.24
C LYS A 28 1.43 -18.96 8.79
N ASP A 29 0.49 -18.49 8.00
CA ASP A 29 0.61 -18.37 6.56
C ASP A 29 1.35 -17.09 6.15
N PRO A 30 2.08 -17.11 5.02
CA PRO A 30 2.79 -15.94 4.52
C PRO A 30 1.83 -14.83 4.10
N THR A 31 2.33 -13.59 4.13
CA THR A 31 1.64 -12.42 3.57
C THR A 31 2.01 -12.22 2.10
N ASN A 32 1.24 -11.39 1.41
CA ASN A 32 1.54 -11.02 0.03
C ASN A 32 2.85 -10.26 -0.13
N VAL A 33 3.34 -9.57 0.92
CA VAL A 33 4.65 -8.90 0.86
C VAL A 33 5.76 -9.92 0.68
N ILE A 34 5.80 -10.96 1.51
CA ILE A 34 6.86 -11.97 1.42
C ILE A 34 6.68 -12.88 0.20
N ASP A 35 5.45 -13.23 -0.17
CA ASP A 35 5.22 -14.05 -1.36
C ASP A 35 5.55 -13.31 -2.65
N PHE A 36 5.28 -12.00 -2.72
CA PHE A 36 5.74 -11.16 -3.83
C PHE A 36 7.27 -11.17 -3.93
N LEU A 37 7.98 -10.98 -2.82
CA LEU A 37 9.45 -11.00 -2.81
C LEU A 37 10.03 -12.37 -3.17
N ARG A 38 9.41 -13.46 -2.70
CA ARG A 38 9.80 -14.85 -3.03
C ARG A 38 9.52 -15.18 -4.50
N ALA A 39 8.53 -14.55 -5.10
CA ALA A 39 8.21 -14.70 -6.51
C ALA A 39 9.21 -13.97 -7.43
N LEU A 40 10.05 -13.06 -6.94
CA LEU A 40 11.00 -12.34 -7.79
C LEU A 40 12.06 -13.28 -8.37
N THR A 41 12.37 -13.09 -9.65
CA THR A 41 13.54 -13.74 -10.26
C THR A 41 14.75 -12.81 -10.17
N HIS A 42 15.94 -13.41 -10.00
CA HIS A 42 17.16 -12.63 -9.97
C HIS A 42 17.48 -11.95 -11.31
N ASN A 43 16.97 -12.45 -12.45
CA ASN A 43 17.16 -11.92 -13.80
C ASN A 43 16.19 -12.59 -14.79
N ALA A 44 15.45 -11.83 -15.62
CA ALA A 44 15.00 -12.35 -16.92
C ALA A 44 16.10 -12.15 -17.97
N GLU A 45 16.06 -12.95 -19.03
CA GLU A 45 17.03 -12.87 -20.12
C GLU A 45 17.01 -11.49 -20.80
N GLY A 46 18.02 -10.65 -20.55
CA GLY A 46 18.33 -9.48 -21.39
C GLY A 46 18.54 -8.16 -20.65
N ASP A 47 17.92 -7.93 -19.49
CA ASP A 47 18.10 -6.71 -18.69
C ASP A 47 18.62 -7.03 -17.29
N ARG A 48 19.94 -6.91 -17.13
CA ARG A 48 20.69 -7.37 -15.95
C ARG A 48 20.78 -6.28 -14.89
N MET A 49 19.64 -5.74 -14.45
CA MET A 49 19.64 -4.82 -13.32
C MET A 49 19.66 -5.61 -12.01
N GLU A 50 20.74 -5.48 -11.24
CA GLU A 50 20.90 -6.13 -9.94
C GLU A 50 19.74 -5.74 -9.00
N GLN A 51 19.19 -6.70 -8.25
CA GLN A 51 18.14 -6.47 -7.26
C GLN A 51 18.68 -6.71 -5.86
N ILE A 52 18.66 -5.68 -5.01
CA ILE A 52 19.00 -5.79 -3.59
C ILE A 52 17.70 -5.67 -2.80
N ILE A 53 17.33 -6.77 -2.15
CA ILE A 53 16.05 -6.90 -1.43
C ILE A 53 16.28 -6.70 0.08
N PHE A 54 15.44 -5.88 0.69
CA PHE A 54 15.31 -5.74 2.13
C PHE A 54 13.88 -6.10 2.55
N TYR A 55 13.75 -7.07 3.43
CA TYR A 55 12.48 -7.44 4.03
C TYR A 55 12.47 -7.01 5.49
N GLN A 56 11.52 -6.15 5.85
CA GLN A 56 11.24 -5.81 7.23
C GLN A 56 9.98 -6.51 7.71
N ALA A 57 10.14 -7.31 8.76
CA ALA A 57 9.05 -7.95 9.47
C ALA A 57 8.13 -6.94 10.17
N GLY A 58 6.91 -7.37 10.48
CA GLY A 58 5.95 -6.57 11.21
C GLY A 58 6.41 -6.17 12.61
N VAL A 59 5.92 -5.02 13.08
CA VAL A 59 6.05 -4.59 14.48
C VAL A 59 5.59 -5.71 15.43
N ALA A 60 6.32 -5.88 16.54
CA ALA A 60 6.00 -6.77 17.67
C ALA A 60 5.99 -8.28 17.37
N THR A 61 6.85 -8.76 16.48
CA THR A 61 7.12 -10.21 16.32
C THR A 61 7.76 -10.87 17.55
N GLY A 62 8.20 -10.09 18.55
CA GLY A 62 8.69 -10.55 19.85
C GLY A 62 7.60 -10.96 20.85
N GLY A 63 7.94 -11.84 21.81
CA GLY A 63 7.06 -12.61 22.71
C GLY A 63 6.18 -11.86 23.73
N LEU A 64 5.52 -10.77 23.36
CA LEU A 64 4.57 -10.03 24.21
C LEU A 64 3.21 -10.76 24.38
N LEU A 65 2.45 -10.41 25.42
CA LEU A 65 1.10 -10.96 25.69
C LEU A 65 0.02 -10.34 24.77
N PRO A 66 -1.02 -11.07 24.33
CA PRO A 66 -2.03 -10.60 23.35
C PRO A 66 -2.71 -9.24 23.64
N ILE A 67 -2.94 -8.92 24.91
CA ILE A 67 -3.53 -7.63 25.32
C ILE A 67 -2.52 -6.48 25.24
N GLN A 68 -1.28 -6.70 25.69
CA GLN A 68 -0.20 -5.71 25.55
C GLN A 68 0.15 -5.48 24.08
N LYS A 69 0.06 -6.54 23.28
CA LYS A 69 0.18 -6.56 21.83
C LYS A 69 -0.88 -5.66 21.16
N SER A 70 -2.15 -5.76 21.54
CA SER A 70 -3.21 -4.89 21.00
C SER A 70 -3.12 -3.43 21.46
N LEU A 71 -2.63 -3.17 22.69
CA LEU A 71 -2.42 -1.81 23.19
C LEU A 71 -1.20 -1.14 22.52
N SER A 72 -0.07 -1.85 22.40
CA SER A 72 1.12 -1.35 21.71
C SER A 72 0.88 -1.16 20.22
N ALA A 73 0.00 -2.00 19.64
CA ALA A 73 -0.45 -1.89 18.26
C ALA A 73 -1.15 -0.56 17.94
N GLY A 74 -1.88 0.03 18.89
CA GLY A 74 -2.53 1.33 18.74
C GLY A 74 -1.61 2.52 19.05
N MET A 75 -0.50 2.31 19.77
CA MET A 75 0.37 3.39 20.25
C MET A 75 1.54 3.76 19.31
N GLY A 76 1.60 3.24 18.08
CA GLY A 76 2.62 3.58 17.07
C GLY A 76 4.07 3.23 17.44
N LEU A 77 4.29 2.53 18.56
CA LEU A 77 5.60 2.04 18.99
C LEU A 77 6.15 1.04 17.97
N GLY A 78 7.35 1.30 17.43
CA GLY A 78 8.04 0.47 16.44
C GLY A 78 7.81 0.84 14.97
N LEU A 79 6.85 1.73 14.66
CA LEU A 79 6.64 2.18 13.28
C LEU A 79 7.77 3.10 12.79
N GLU A 80 8.20 4.02 13.66
CA GLU A 80 9.33 4.91 13.38
C GLU A 80 10.62 4.11 13.19
N GLU A 81 10.86 3.08 14.02
CA GLU A 81 12.02 2.18 13.93
C GLU A 81 11.99 1.40 12.60
N ASN A 82 10.86 0.82 12.22
CA ASN A 82 10.70 0.15 10.92
C ASN A 82 10.96 1.09 9.74
N ALA A 83 10.51 2.35 9.84
CA ALA A 83 10.74 3.35 8.81
C ALA A 83 12.22 3.78 8.77
N GLU A 84 12.87 3.92 9.93
CA GLU A 84 14.30 4.19 10.05
C GLU A 84 15.12 3.06 9.43
N ASP A 85 14.81 1.81 9.71
CA ASP A 85 15.51 0.64 9.14
C ASP A 85 15.37 0.61 7.61
N ALA A 86 14.16 0.78 7.09
CA ALA A 86 13.90 0.83 5.66
C ALA A 86 14.61 2.02 4.97
N TYR A 87 14.53 3.22 5.56
CA TYR A 87 15.22 4.41 5.05
C TYR A 87 16.74 4.24 5.10
N SER A 88 17.26 3.69 6.20
CA SER A 88 18.68 3.41 6.41
C SER A 88 19.18 2.40 5.36
N PHE A 89 18.44 1.33 5.09
CA PHE A 89 18.77 0.40 4.00
C PHE A 89 18.93 1.13 2.66
N ILE A 90 17.98 2.01 2.31
CA ILE A 90 18.06 2.80 1.08
C ILE A 90 19.30 3.72 1.11
N ALA A 91 19.50 4.48 2.18
CA ALA A 91 20.63 5.39 2.35
C ALA A 91 22.01 4.72 2.24
N HIS A 92 22.14 3.49 2.73
CA HIS A 92 23.41 2.78 2.68
C HIS A 92 23.74 2.19 1.30
N ASN A 93 22.72 1.89 0.51
CA ASN A 93 22.87 1.14 -0.75
C ASN A 93 22.66 1.99 -2.00
N TYR A 94 21.92 3.10 -1.91
CA TYR A 94 21.55 3.91 -3.07
C TYR A 94 22.75 4.62 -3.70
N GLN A 95 22.78 4.59 -5.02
CA GLN A 95 23.61 5.41 -5.87
C GLN A 95 22.72 6.14 -6.88
N LEU A 96 23.16 7.32 -7.31
CA LEU A 96 22.38 8.12 -8.25
C LEU A 96 22.08 7.31 -9.53
N GLY A 97 20.79 7.15 -9.82
CA GLY A 97 20.28 6.40 -10.96
C GLY A 97 19.81 4.98 -10.63
N ASP A 98 19.87 4.56 -9.37
CA ASP A 98 19.16 3.37 -8.91
C ASP A 98 17.64 3.57 -8.92
N GLU A 99 16.92 2.46 -9.09
CA GLU A 99 15.47 2.41 -8.93
C GLU A 99 15.14 2.01 -7.49
N ILE A 100 14.14 2.67 -6.91
CA ILE A 100 13.61 2.33 -5.58
C ILE A 100 12.20 1.79 -5.74
N ILE A 101 11.96 0.61 -5.20
CA ILE A 101 10.63 -0.03 -5.15
C ILE A 101 10.32 -0.30 -3.68
N ILE A 102 9.16 0.17 -3.22
CA ILE A 102 8.75 0.01 -1.83
C ILE A 102 7.38 -0.66 -1.79
N LEU A 103 7.29 -1.78 -1.08
CA LEU A 103 6.12 -2.61 -0.95
C LEU A 103 5.69 -2.60 0.52
N GLY A 104 4.39 -2.71 0.79
CA GLY A 104 3.98 -3.05 2.14
C GLY A 104 2.53 -3.46 2.32
N PHE A 105 2.26 -4.07 3.46
CA PHE A 105 0.92 -4.49 3.87
C PHE A 105 0.54 -3.87 5.21
N SER A 106 -0.69 -3.36 5.36
CA SER A 106 -1.20 -2.86 6.64
C SER A 106 -0.35 -1.72 7.21
N ARG A 107 0.19 -1.88 8.42
CA ARG A 107 1.17 -0.95 8.99
C ARG A 107 2.50 -0.95 8.23
N GLY A 108 2.88 -2.04 7.61
CA GLY A 108 3.98 -2.06 6.66
C GLY A 108 3.69 -1.24 5.41
N ALA A 109 2.45 -1.21 4.92
CA ALA A 109 2.04 -0.29 3.84
C ALA A 109 2.14 1.18 4.28
N TYR A 110 1.79 1.45 5.54
CA TYR A 110 2.01 2.76 6.14
C TYR A 110 3.49 3.12 6.20
N THR A 111 4.37 2.21 6.66
CA THR A 111 5.83 2.38 6.64
C THR A 111 6.31 2.66 5.21
N ALA A 112 5.88 1.87 4.23
CA ALA A 112 6.26 2.02 2.84
C ALA A 112 5.93 3.42 2.30
N ARG A 113 4.70 3.88 2.55
CA ARG A 113 4.22 5.22 2.19
C ARG A 113 5.00 6.32 2.88
N PHE A 114 5.23 6.16 4.18
CA PHE A 114 5.94 7.13 4.97
C PHE A 114 7.40 7.28 4.53
N VAL A 115 8.10 6.16 4.29
CA VAL A 115 9.46 6.17 3.73
C VAL A 115 9.48 6.83 2.36
N ALA A 116 8.54 6.52 1.46
CA ALA A 116 8.42 7.21 0.17
C ALA A 116 8.22 8.73 0.34
N GLY A 117 7.41 9.15 1.32
CA GLY A 117 7.23 10.55 1.71
C GLY A 117 8.52 11.21 2.20
N LEU A 118 9.27 10.54 3.08
CA LEU A 118 10.58 11.01 3.56
C LEU A 118 11.56 11.19 2.41
N LEU A 119 11.63 10.23 1.47
CA LEU A 119 12.47 10.36 0.27
C LEU A 119 12.08 11.56 -0.59
N GLY A 120 10.78 11.84 -0.71
CA GLY A 120 10.26 12.98 -1.47
C GLY A 120 10.45 14.35 -0.81
N ILE A 121 10.81 14.38 0.48
CA ILE A 121 10.96 15.62 1.26
C ILE A 121 12.42 15.86 1.67
N ILE A 122 13.05 14.85 2.27
CA ILE A 122 14.43 14.90 2.77
C ILE A 122 15.42 14.56 1.64
N GLY A 123 15.03 13.67 0.73
CA GLY A 123 15.97 12.98 -0.15
C GLY A 123 16.57 11.76 0.53
N ILE A 124 17.77 11.36 0.11
CA ILE A 124 18.49 10.20 0.66
C ILE A 124 19.75 10.68 1.34
N LEU A 125 19.85 10.52 2.66
CA LEU A 125 21.08 10.81 3.38
C LEU A 125 22.21 9.89 2.90
N SER A 126 23.43 10.41 2.83
CA SER A 126 24.62 9.61 2.62
C SER A 126 24.90 8.75 3.85
N ARG A 127 25.76 7.73 3.71
CA ARG A 127 26.18 6.88 4.83
C ARG A 127 26.69 7.69 6.03
N VAL A 128 27.44 8.77 5.77
CA VAL A 128 27.91 9.69 6.81
C VAL A 128 26.76 10.56 7.31
N GLY A 129 25.92 11.05 6.39
CA GLY A 129 24.75 11.87 6.70
C GLY A 129 23.73 11.21 7.61
N MET A 130 23.65 9.87 7.65
CA MET A 130 22.74 9.12 8.53
C MET A 130 22.90 9.44 10.02
N VAL A 131 24.05 9.97 10.47
CA VAL A 131 24.22 10.47 11.85
C VAL A 131 23.22 11.60 12.19
N HIS A 132 22.70 12.29 11.17
CA HIS A 132 21.73 13.37 11.29
C HIS A 132 20.28 12.92 11.13
N PHE A 133 20.01 11.63 10.85
CA PHE A 133 18.65 11.15 10.59
C PHE A 133 17.69 11.49 11.74
N LYS A 134 18.05 11.12 12.98
CA LYS A 134 17.22 11.39 14.16
C LYS A 134 16.97 12.89 14.38
N PRO A 135 17.99 13.78 14.39
CA PRO A 135 17.75 15.23 14.42
C PRO A 135 16.82 15.75 13.31
N ILE A 136 16.97 15.26 12.07
CA ILE A 136 16.11 15.64 10.95
C ILE A 136 14.67 15.16 11.17
N MET A 137 14.49 13.96 11.70
CA MET A 137 13.17 13.44 12.07
C MET A 137 12.50 14.27 13.17
N GLU A 138 13.25 14.73 14.17
CA GLU A 138 12.70 15.64 15.19
C GLU A 138 12.33 17.01 14.61
N ILE A 139 13.11 17.52 13.64
CA ILE A 139 12.76 18.73 12.88
C ILE A 139 11.49 18.50 12.06
N TYR A 140 11.35 17.35 11.43
CA TYR A 140 10.17 16.97 10.64
C TYR A 140 8.92 16.88 11.51
N LYS A 141 9.01 16.26 12.69
CA LYS A 141 7.91 16.21 13.68
C LYS A 141 7.56 17.58 14.25
N ALA A 142 8.54 18.46 14.40
CA ALA A 142 8.35 19.84 14.88
C ALA A 142 7.89 20.81 13.78
N ALA A 143 7.94 20.42 12.51
CA ALA A 143 7.39 21.19 11.41
C ALA A 143 5.86 21.22 11.51
N GLU A 144 5.25 22.29 11.00
CA GLU A 144 3.82 22.29 10.78
C GLU A 144 3.48 21.08 9.88
N PRO A 145 2.53 20.22 10.29
CA PRO A 145 2.19 19.04 9.52
C PRO A 145 1.91 19.39 8.07
N ARG A 146 2.57 18.68 7.14
CA ARG A 146 2.39 18.82 5.68
C ARG A 146 2.76 20.20 5.13
N ASN A 147 3.55 20.98 5.88
CA ASN A 147 4.14 22.25 5.42
C ASN A 147 5.62 22.06 5.05
N VAL A 148 5.87 21.64 3.80
CA VAL A 148 7.23 21.42 3.28
C VAL A 148 8.10 22.69 3.35
N LYS A 149 7.50 23.88 3.24
CA LYS A 149 8.24 25.15 3.34
C LYS A 149 8.76 25.40 4.76
N ASP A 150 7.93 25.17 5.77
CA ASP A 150 8.32 25.28 7.18
C ASP A 150 9.39 24.23 7.54
N PHE A 151 9.17 22.98 7.12
CA PHE A 151 10.18 21.93 7.26
C PHE A 151 11.52 22.34 6.63
N ASN A 152 11.52 22.77 5.36
CA ASN A 152 12.75 23.17 4.66
C ASN A 152 13.44 24.36 5.32
N ALA A 153 12.69 25.32 5.87
CA ALA A 153 13.27 26.44 6.60
C ALA A 153 14.00 25.97 7.87
N LYS A 154 13.37 25.09 8.66
CA LYS A 154 13.96 24.51 9.87
C LYS A 154 15.16 23.62 9.55
N LEU A 155 15.05 22.78 8.52
CA LEU A 155 16.14 21.92 8.05
C LEU A 155 17.35 22.75 7.57
N THR A 156 17.11 23.83 6.82
CA THR A 156 18.17 24.74 6.36
C THR A 156 18.91 25.37 7.54
N ALA A 157 18.20 25.75 8.61
CA ALA A 157 18.81 26.31 9.81
C ALA A 157 19.70 25.27 10.52
N TYR A 158 19.23 24.03 10.64
CA TYR A 158 20.02 22.93 11.21
C TYR A 158 21.26 22.61 10.37
N GLN A 159 21.12 22.55 9.04
CA GLN A 159 22.22 22.28 8.12
C GLN A 159 23.37 23.28 8.27
N LYS A 160 23.05 24.58 8.38
CA LYS A 160 24.04 25.64 8.59
C LYS A 160 24.79 25.52 9.92
N MET A 161 24.15 24.93 10.94
CA MET A 161 24.73 24.80 12.28
C MET A 161 25.53 23.50 12.44
N ALA A 162 25.05 22.39 11.86
CA ALA A 162 25.46 21.05 12.24
C ALA A 162 25.93 20.17 11.07
N MET A 163 25.80 20.62 9.81
CA MET A 163 26.08 19.81 8.61
C MET A 163 27.01 20.51 7.60
N VAL A 164 27.85 21.44 8.08
CA VAL A 164 28.79 22.21 7.24
C VAL A 164 29.85 21.27 6.63
N ASP A 165 30.15 21.45 5.34
CA ASP A 165 31.23 20.76 4.59
C ASP A 165 31.09 19.25 4.30
N THR A 166 29.87 18.70 4.18
CA THR A 166 29.69 17.28 3.78
C THR A 166 28.68 17.09 2.64
N ASP A 167 28.99 16.17 1.73
CA ASP A 167 27.99 15.57 0.82
C ASP A 167 27.12 14.61 1.63
N TYR A 168 26.18 15.18 2.37
CA TYR A 168 25.39 14.47 3.38
C TYR A 168 24.12 13.86 2.81
N ALA A 169 23.71 14.21 1.58
CA ALA A 169 22.48 13.72 0.98
C ALA A 169 22.43 13.88 -0.54
N VAL A 170 21.74 12.94 -1.18
CA VAL A 170 21.13 13.17 -2.49
C VAL A 170 19.80 13.89 -2.26
N THR A 171 19.65 15.07 -2.86
CA THR A 171 18.46 15.92 -2.70
C THR A 171 17.21 15.28 -3.31
N TYR A 172 16.04 15.53 -2.72
CA TYR A 172 14.78 14.90 -3.11
C TYR A 172 14.41 15.09 -4.60
N ASP A 173 14.82 16.19 -5.23
CA ASP A 173 14.60 16.47 -6.66
C ASP A 173 15.39 15.55 -7.60
N LYS A 174 16.37 14.82 -7.06
CA LYS A 174 17.18 13.82 -7.78
C LYS A 174 16.71 12.38 -7.54
N ILE A 175 15.73 12.18 -6.66
CA ILE A 175 15.25 10.85 -6.29
C ILE A 175 14.09 10.46 -7.18
N ASN A 176 14.20 9.30 -7.81
CA ASN A 176 13.15 8.72 -8.66
C ASN A 176 12.68 7.44 -7.97
N ILE A 177 11.44 7.41 -7.53
CA ILE A 177 10.85 6.19 -6.94
C ILE A 177 10.13 5.47 -8.07
N LYS A 178 10.60 4.27 -8.40
CA LYS A 178 10.06 3.50 -9.51
C LYS A 178 8.65 3.01 -9.21
N ALA A 179 8.43 2.47 -8.01
CA ALA A 179 7.10 2.07 -7.59
C ALA A 179 6.91 2.12 -6.06
N VAL A 180 5.69 2.44 -5.65
CA VAL A 180 5.20 2.18 -4.29
C VAL A 180 3.93 1.33 -4.39
N ALA A 181 3.94 0.15 -3.79
CA ALA A 181 2.81 -0.77 -3.88
C ALA A 181 2.34 -1.23 -2.50
N CYS A 182 1.03 -1.21 -2.28
CA CYS A 182 0.46 -1.43 -0.97
C CYS A 182 -0.71 -2.41 -1.00
N TRP A 183 -0.79 -3.29 -0.01
CA TRP A 183 -2.03 -3.99 0.34
C TRP A 183 -2.60 -3.33 1.59
N GLU A 184 -3.86 -2.89 1.53
CA GLU A 184 -4.65 -2.46 2.69
C GLU A 184 -3.93 -1.45 3.60
N THR A 185 -3.61 -0.25 3.11
CA THR A 185 -3.08 0.81 3.99
C THR A 185 -4.17 1.27 4.95
N VAL A 186 -3.97 1.03 6.25
CA VAL A 186 -4.91 1.43 7.31
C VAL A 186 -4.45 2.69 8.02
N GLY A 187 -5.38 3.63 8.22
CA GLY A 187 -5.07 5.01 8.63
C GLY A 187 -5.19 5.31 10.13
N ALA A 188 -5.76 4.42 10.96
CA ALA A 188 -5.99 4.73 12.36
C ALA A 188 -4.80 4.31 13.23
N MET A 189 -4.00 5.29 13.65
CA MET A 189 -3.11 5.13 14.80
C MET A 189 -3.75 5.77 16.03
N GLY A 190 -4.00 4.95 17.04
CA GLY A 190 -4.34 5.40 18.39
C GLY A 190 -5.82 5.39 18.75
N VAL A 191 -6.67 6.13 18.03
CA VAL A 191 -8.08 6.32 18.40
C VAL A 191 -8.97 6.50 17.16
N PRO A 192 -10.10 5.78 17.02
CA PRO A 192 -11.06 6.00 15.94
C PRO A 192 -11.49 7.47 15.89
N GLU A 193 -11.53 8.05 14.69
CA GLU A 193 -12.01 9.42 14.50
C GLU A 193 -13.50 9.53 14.90
N ASN A 194 -13.75 9.94 16.14
CA ASN A 194 -15.05 10.35 16.65
C ASN A 194 -15.03 11.82 17.08
N THR A 195 -16.22 12.39 17.36
CA THR A 195 -16.38 13.80 17.77
C THR A 195 -15.49 14.17 18.96
N LEU A 196 -15.29 13.26 19.91
CA LEU A 196 -14.41 13.46 21.06
C LEU A 196 -12.93 13.52 20.65
N SER A 197 -12.43 12.55 19.89
CA SER A 197 -11.03 12.51 19.44
C SER A 197 -10.64 13.73 18.59
N LYS A 198 -11.56 14.24 17.76
CA LYS A 198 -11.39 15.49 16.99
C LYS A 198 -11.38 16.72 17.90
N LEU A 199 -12.27 16.78 18.88
CA LEU A 199 -12.35 17.89 19.84
C LEU A 199 -11.11 17.97 20.74
N PHE A 200 -10.57 16.82 21.17
CA PHE A 200 -9.42 16.73 22.07
C PHE A 200 -8.07 16.56 21.35
N LYS A 201 -8.04 16.55 20.00
CA LYS A 201 -6.83 16.43 19.17
C LYS A 201 -5.94 15.24 19.55
N LEU A 202 -6.55 14.12 19.96
CA LEU A 202 -5.83 12.95 20.52
C LEU A 202 -4.93 12.24 19.48
N ASN A 203 -5.15 12.47 18.18
CA ASN A 203 -4.33 11.91 17.09
C ASN A 203 -3.20 12.84 16.63
N LYS A 204 -3.07 14.06 17.18
CA LYS A 204 -2.12 15.10 16.72
C LYS A 204 -0.66 14.63 16.73
N GLN A 205 -0.31 13.72 17.64
CA GLN A 205 1.04 13.18 17.74
C GLN A 205 1.48 12.40 16.48
N TRP A 206 0.55 12.03 15.59
CA TRP A 206 0.81 11.27 14.37
C TRP A 206 0.62 12.08 13.09
N ASP A 207 0.22 13.35 13.18
CA ASP A 207 -0.04 14.22 12.02
C ASP A 207 1.22 14.43 11.15
N PHE A 208 2.41 14.22 11.72
CA PHE A 208 3.68 14.32 11.00
C PHE A 208 3.83 13.22 9.95
N LEU A 209 3.19 12.07 10.12
CA LEU A 209 3.36 10.93 9.24
C LEU A 209 2.54 11.14 7.96
N ASP A 210 3.16 11.81 7.00
CA ASP A 210 2.58 12.04 5.70
C ASP A 210 2.57 10.74 4.88
N THR A 211 1.37 10.28 4.54
CA THR A 211 1.13 9.10 3.71
C THR A 211 0.65 9.47 2.32
N GLN A 212 0.62 10.77 1.95
CA GLN A 212 0.24 11.21 0.61
C GLN A 212 1.20 10.66 -0.45
N LEU A 213 0.74 10.61 -1.70
CA LEU A 213 1.54 10.12 -2.81
C LEU A 213 2.66 11.15 -3.12
N PRO A 214 3.94 10.80 -2.98
CA PRO A 214 5.02 11.72 -3.31
C PRO A 214 5.03 12.00 -4.82
N LEU A 215 5.38 13.23 -5.20
CA LEU A 215 5.36 13.67 -6.60
C LEU A 215 6.22 12.80 -7.53
N ARG A 216 7.38 12.33 -7.06
CA ARG A 216 8.39 11.61 -7.85
C ARG A 216 8.26 10.09 -7.77
N VAL A 217 7.06 9.60 -7.51
CA VAL A 217 6.68 8.19 -7.71
C VAL A 217 6.20 8.02 -9.14
N GLU A 218 6.77 7.06 -9.87
CA GLU A 218 6.34 6.74 -11.24
C GLU A 218 5.08 5.88 -11.24
N HIS A 219 5.05 4.82 -10.42
CA HIS A 219 3.90 3.93 -10.31
C HIS A 219 3.45 3.73 -8.85
N ALA A 220 2.16 3.92 -8.57
CA ALA A 220 1.56 3.72 -7.27
C ALA A 220 0.37 2.75 -7.37
N PHE A 221 0.45 1.64 -6.65
CA PHE A 221 -0.56 0.58 -6.69
C PHE A 221 -1.09 0.29 -5.29
N GLN A 222 -2.41 0.21 -5.12
CA GLN A 222 -3.01 -0.20 -3.85
C GLN A 222 -4.13 -1.22 -4.06
N ALA A 223 -4.02 -2.38 -3.40
CA ALA A 223 -5.11 -3.34 -3.28
C ALA A 223 -5.90 -3.05 -2.00
N LEU A 224 -7.24 -3.02 -2.09
CA LEU A 224 -8.14 -2.66 -1.01
C LEU A 224 -9.25 -3.71 -0.81
N GLY A 225 -9.58 -4.06 0.43
CA GLY A 225 -10.68 -4.97 0.77
C GLY A 225 -12.00 -4.23 0.95
N LEU A 226 -13.08 -4.73 0.36
CA LEU A 226 -14.41 -4.10 0.48
C LEU A 226 -15.10 -4.39 1.81
N ASP A 227 -14.86 -5.58 2.36
CA ASP A 227 -15.64 -6.14 3.48
C ASP A 227 -15.05 -5.77 4.85
N GLU A 228 -13.97 -4.99 4.89
CA GLU A 228 -13.39 -4.54 6.17
C GLU A 228 -14.24 -3.45 6.82
N HIS A 229 -14.79 -3.76 8.00
CA HIS A 229 -15.73 -2.89 8.70
C HIS A 229 -15.20 -2.34 10.03
N ARG A 230 -14.01 -2.72 10.50
CA ARG A 230 -13.46 -2.15 11.73
C ARG A 230 -13.12 -0.68 11.50
N SER A 231 -13.63 0.22 12.35
CA SER A 231 -13.42 1.66 12.19
C SER A 231 -11.93 2.05 12.17
N SER A 232 -11.10 1.35 12.95
CA SER A 232 -9.64 1.50 13.01
C SER A 232 -8.90 1.00 11.76
N PHE A 233 -9.59 0.29 10.87
CA PHE A 233 -9.08 -0.19 9.59
C PHE A 233 -9.68 0.60 8.41
N SER A 234 -10.07 1.85 8.66
CA SER A 234 -10.47 2.78 7.61
C SER A 234 -9.33 2.90 6.56
N PRO A 235 -9.65 2.78 5.27
CA PRO A 235 -8.65 2.78 4.21
C PRO A 235 -8.02 4.16 4.06
N THR A 236 -6.72 4.18 3.83
CA THR A 236 -6.01 5.41 3.49
C THR A 236 -5.86 5.47 1.97
N LEU A 237 -6.66 6.29 1.29
CA LEU A 237 -6.54 6.46 -0.15
C LEU A 237 -5.41 7.43 -0.51
N TRP A 238 -4.78 7.19 -1.65
CA TRP A 238 -3.98 8.19 -2.35
C TRP A 238 -4.83 9.05 -3.26
N TRP A 239 -4.30 10.22 -3.57
CA TRP A 239 -4.91 11.23 -4.41
C TRP A 239 -3.84 11.80 -5.34
N LEU A 240 -4.09 11.75 -6.64
CA LEU A 240 -3.18 12.21 -7.67
C LEU A 240 -3.80 13.38 -8.44
N ASP A 241 -3.06 14.47 -8.57
CA ASP A 241 -3.43 15.54 -9.51
C ASP A 241 -3.29 14.99 -10.94
N PRO A 242 -4.36 15.00 -11.77
CA PRO A 242 -4.30 14.53 -13.15
C PRO A 242 -3.24 15.22 -14.02
N LYS A 243 -2.79 16.42 -13.61
CA LYS A 243 -1.76 17.22 -14.27
C LYS A 243 -0.36 17.03 -13.67
N ALA A 244 -0.20 16.21 -12.64
CA ALA A 244 1.09 15.95 -12.03
C ALA A 244 2.06 15.37 -13.07
N THR A 245 3.22 16.01 -13.20
CA THR A 245 4.34 15.53 -14.00
C THR A 245 5.65 15.95 -13.35
N TRP A 246 6.72 15.21 -13.58
CA TRP A 246 8.06 15.55 -13.11
C TRP A 246 9.13 15.12 -14.11
N GLU A 247 10.32 15.70 -14.06
CA GLU A 247 11.44 15.34 -14.94
C GLU A 247 12.34 14.28 -14.30
N HIS A 248 12.58 13.18 -15.01
CA HIS A 248 13.44 12.10 -14.54
C HIS A 248 14.90 12.53 -14.44
N SER A 249 15.51 12.41 -13.25
CA SER A 249 16.81 13.02 -12.95
C SER A 249 17.99 12.50 -13.79
N ILE A 250 17.88 11.28 -14.34
CA ILE A 250 18.91 10.67 -15.20
C ILE A 250 18.57 10.78 -16.70
N THR A 251 17.34 10.46 -17.10
CA THR A 251 16.95 10.35 -18.51
C THR A 251 16.38 11.66 -19.07
N HIS A 252 16.09 12.64 -18.23
CA HIS A 252 15.43 13.91 -18.55
C HIS A 252 14.06 13.75 -19.23
N LYS A 253 13.46 12.56 -19.15
CA LYS A 253 12.11 12.32 -19.64
C LYS A 253 11.10 12.92 -18.69
N THR A 254 10.05 13.53 -19.24
CA THR A 254 8.87 13.90 -18.47
C THR A 254 8.11 12.62 -18.10
N ILE A 255 7.95 12.39 -16.80
CA ILE A 255 7.19 11.29 -16.22
C ILE A 255 5.84 11.81 -15.77
N LYS A 256 4.79 11.06 -16.10
CA LYS A 256 3.45 11.23 -15.55
C LYS A 256 3.22 10.09 -14.55
N PRO A 257 3.02 10.37 -13.25
CA PRO A 257 2.72 9.34 -12.28
C PRO A 257 1.47 8.55 -12.65
N GLU A 258 1.50 7.26 -12.40
CA GLU A 258 0.37 6.36 -12.52
C GLU A 258 -0.10 5.97 -11.13
N LEU A 259 -1.40 6.11 -10.86
CA LEU A 259 -2.04 5.68 -9.61
C LEU A 259 -3.19 4.73 -9.93
N ILE A 260 -3.18 3.55 -9.32
CA ILE A 260 -4.26 2.56 -9.39
C ILE A 260 -4.59 2.11 -7.97
N GLN A 261 -5.85 2.26 -7.56
CA GLN A 261 -6.35 1.75 -6.29
C GLN A 261 -7.51 0.79 -6.58
N CYS A 262 -7.28 -0.51 -6.44
CA CYS A 262 -8.22 -1.54 -6.85
C CYS A 262 -8.90 -2.17 -5.63
N TRP A 263 -10.22 -2.18 -5.65
CA TRP A 263 -11.07 -2.81 -4.64
C TRP A 263 -11.30 -4.29 -4.96
N PHE A 264 -11.17 -5.14 -3.95
CA PHE A 264 -11.34 -6.59 -3.99
C PHE A 264 -12.37 -7.00 -2.93
N PRO A 265 -13.03 -8.16 -3.10
CA PRO A 265 -13.76 -8.75 -1.99
C PRO A 265 -12.82 -9.03 -0.81
N GLY A 266 -13.36 -9.17 0.40
CA GLY A 266 -12.64 -9.59 1.60
C GLY A 266 -12.29 -8.48 2.58
N HIS A 267 -11.87 -8.92 3.76
CA HIS A 267 -11.39 -8.09 4.86
C HIS A 267 -9.88 -7.82 4.73
N HIS A 268 -9.34 -7.10 5.71
CA HIS A 268 -7.93 -6.68 5.76
C HIS A 268 -6.90 -7.79 5.46
N SER A 269 -6.99 -8.93 6.15
CA SER A 269 -6.06 -10.05 5.97
C SER A 269 -6.41 -10.97 4.79
N ASP A 270 -7.63 -10.86 4.25
CA ASP A 270 -7.99 -11.57 3.03
C ASP A 270 -7.27 -10.95 1.83
N VAL A 271 -7.10 -9.62 1.83
CA VAL A 271 -6.40 -8.90 0.75
C VAL A 271 -4.88 -8.92 0.91
N GLY A 272 -4.36 -8.77 2.12
CA GLY A 272 -2.90 -8.74 2.33
C GLY A 272 -2.26 -10.05 2.75
N GLY A 273 -3.06 -11.04 3.13
CA GLY A 273 -2.62 -12.36 3.57
C GLY A 273 -2.34 -12.49 5.06
N GLY A 274 -1.74 -13.62 5.43
CA GLY A 274 -1.50 -14.01 6.82
C GLY A 274 -2.64 -14.78 7.47
N ASN A 275 -3.58 -15.28 6.68
CA ASN A 275 -4.70 -16.15 7.07
C ASN A 275 -4.58 -17.52 6.36
N THR A 276 -5.28 -18.54 6.89
CA THR A 276 -5.34 -19.89 6.29
C THR A 276 -6.18 -19.98 5.02
N ASP A 277 -7.07 -19.01 4.78
CA ASP A 277 -7.76 -18.89 3.49
C ASP A 277 -7.00 -17.94 2.57
N HIS A 278 -6.30 -18.52 1.60
CA HIS A 278 -5.44 -17.79 0.67
C HIS A 278 -6.14 -17.31 -0.60
N LYS A 279 -7.45 -17.53 -0.76
CA LYS A 279 -8.09 -17.32 -2.07
C LYS A 279 -8.06 -15.85 -2.50
N ILE A 280 -8.52 -14.92 -1.67
CA ILE A 280 -8.48 -13.46 -1.98
C ILE A 280 -7.04 -13.00 -2.04
N GLN A 281 -6.22 -13.50 -1.12
CA GLN A 281 -4.80 -13.20 -1.02
C GLN A 281 -4.07 -13.52 -2.34
N ASN A 282 -4.35 -14.69 -2.93
CA ASN A 282 -3.75 -15.14 -4.18
C ASN A 282 -4.18 -14.27 -5.38
N ILE A 283 -5.44 -13.81 -5.39
CA ILE A 283 -5.94 -12.90 -6.44
C ILE A 283 -5.26 -11.53 -6.34
N THR A 284 -5.14 -10.98 -5.14
CA THR A 284 -4.51 -9.67 -4.91
C THR A 284 -2.99 -9.74 -5.09
N LEU A 285 -2.36 -10.90 -4.83
CA LEU A 285 -0.97 -11.18 -5.16
C LEU A 285 -0.76 -11.20 -6.67
N ALA A 286 -1.54 -11.99 -7.40
CA ALA A 286 -1.46 -12.10 -8.86
C ALA A 286 -1.70 -10.74 -9.54
N TRP A 287 -2.70 -9.98 -9.08
CA TRP A 287 -2.97 -8.63 -9.56
C TRP A 287 -1.77 -7.69 -9.34
N MET A 288 -1.17 -7.72 -8.15
CA MET A 288 -0.02 -6.86 -7.85
C MET A 288 1.19 -7.26 -8.69
N ILE A 289 1.49 -8.56 -8.80
CA ILE A 289 2.55 -9.08 -9.66
C ILE A 289 2.36 -8.61 -11.10
N ASP A 290 1.13 -8.68 -11.61
CA ASP A 290 0.81 -8.22 -12.96
C ASP A 290 1.04 -6.71 -13.13
N GLN A 291 0.80 -5.90 -12.09
CA GLN A 291 1.09 -4.46 -12.17
C GLN A 291 2.57 -4.18 -12.48
N PHE A 292 3.48 -5.03 -11.99
CA PHE A 292 4.91 -4.92 -12.24
C PHE A 292 5.35 -5.64 -13.53
N ASN A 293 4.83 -6.85 -13.77
CA ASN A 293 5.24 -7.70 -14.90
C ASN A 293 4.77 -7.10 -16.24
N SER A 294 3.48 -6.74 -16.37
CA SER A 294 2.94 -6.14 -17.60
C SER A 294 3.63 -4.83 -18.00
N ARG A 295 4.15 -4.09 -17.02
CA ARG A 295 4.93 -2.84 -17.19
C ARG A 295 6.43 -3.07 -17.34
N LYS A 296 6.89 -4.32 -17.31
CA LYS A 296 8.31 -4.72 -17.40
C LYS A 296 9.18 -4.05 -16.33
N ILE A 297 8.62 -3.88 -15.13
CA ILE A 297 9.33 -3.32 -13.98
C ILE A 297 10.11 -4.43 -13.26
N LEU A 298 9.47 -5.58 -13.04
CA LEU A 298 10.04 -6.76 -12.39
C LEU A 298 9.59 -8.03 -13.10
N ASP A 299 10.43 -9.06 -13.02
CA ASP A 299 10.19 -10.39 -13.57
C ASP A 299 10.00 -11.43 -12.47
N PHE A 300 9.08 -12.36 -12.68
CA PHE A 300 8.63 -13.27 -11.64
C PHE A 300 8.74 -14.75 -12.01
N ASN A 301 8.96 -15.57 -10.99
CA ASN A 301 9.07 -17.01 -11.06
C ASN A 301 7.66 -17.59 -11.23
N THR A 302 7.30 -17.81 -12.49
CA THR A 302 5.99 -18.35 -12.87
C THR A 302 5.68 -19.70 -12.17
N PRO A 303 6.62 -20.68 -12.10
CA PRO A 303 6.39 -21.90 -11.33
C PRO A 303 6.05 -21.68 -9.84
N PHE A 304 6.72 -20.74 -9.17
CA PHE A 304 6.42 -20.39 -7.79
C PHE A 304 5.00 -19.84 -7.67
N ILE A 305 4.64 -18.87 -8.53
CA ILE A 305 3.29 -18.29 -8.56
C ILE A 305 2.23 -19.37 -8.79
N HIS A 306 2.47 -20.27 -9.75
CA HIS A 306 1.54 -21.36 -10.05
C HIS A 306 1.36 -22.31 -8.86
N THR A 307 2.42 -22.56 -8.11
CA THR A 307 2.36 -23.41 -6.90
C THR A 307 1.60 -22.71 -5.77
N THR A 308 1.91 -21.44 -5.52
CA THR A 308 1.30 -20.63 -4.44
C THR A 308 -0.17 -20.34 -4.71
N CYS A 309 -0.50 -19.98 -5.95
CA CYS A 309 -1.85 -19.54 -6.33
C CYS A 309 -2.71 -20.64 -6.96
N GLY A 310 -2.16 -21.82 -7.24
CA GLY A 310 -2.83 -22.87 -8.02
C GLY A 310 -4.13 -23.40 -7.40
N SER A 311 -4.24 -23.40 -6.07
CA SER A 311 -5.48 -23.79 -5.37
C SER A 311 -6.64 -22.82 -5.61
N THR A 312 -6.35 -21.58 -6.01
CA THR A 312 -7.33 -20.53 -6.31
C THR A 312 -7.67 -20.46 -7.79
N GLN A 313 -6.94 -21.17 -8.67
CA GLN A 313 -7.13 -21.07 -10.11
C GLN A 313 -8.57 -21.43 -10.52
N ASN A 314 -9.23 -20.52 -11.24
CA ASN A 314 -10.60 -20.63 -11.73
C ASN A 314 -11.67 -20.95 -10.66
N ASN A 315 -11.33 -20.87 -9.38
CA ASN A 315 -12.20 -21.21 -8.26
C ASN A 315 -12.40 -19.99 -7.37
N LEU A 316 -13.51 -19.28 -7.58
CA LEU A 316 -14.07 -18.41 -6.55
C LEU A 316 -15.01 -19.28 -5.73
N ASP A 317 -14.49 -19.78 -4.60
CA ASP A 317 -15.19 -20.71 -3.73
C ASP A 317 -16.47 -20.06 -3.17
N PRO A 318 -17.65 -20.67 -3.33
CA PRO A 318 -18.89 -20.18 -2.72
C PRO A 318 -18.85 -20.14 -1.18
N ASN A 319 -17.84 -20.75 -0.55
CA ASN A 319 -17.56 -20.61 0.89
C ASN A 319 -16.73 -19.38 1.26
N TRP A 320 -16.41 -18.47 0.34
CA TRP A 320 -15.96 -17.10 0.68
C TRP A 320 -16.95 -16.33 1.57
N ASN A 321 -18.17 -16.85 1.69
CA ASN A 321 -19.23 -16.39 2.58
C ASN A 321 -18.91 -16.62 4.06
N GLY A 322 -17.99 -17.55 4.35
CA GLY A 322 -17.66 -18.01 5.69
C GLY A 322 -16.45 -17.34 6.33
N ASN A 323 -15.87 -16.30 5.71
CA ASN A 323 -14.83 -15.51 6.37
C ASN A 323 -15.47 -14.82 7.57
N LYS A 324 -15.28 -15.44 8.73
CA LYS A 324 -15.77 -14.94 10.00
C LYS A 324 -15.30 -13.51 10.13
N ASP A 325 -16.27 -12.64 10.41
CA ASP A 325 -15.99 -11.27 10.72
C ASP A 325 -14.91 -11.25 11.82
N PRO A 326 -13.81 -10.48 11.70
CA PRO A 326 -12.87 -10.29 12.80
C PRO A 326 -13.53 -9.77 14.10
N PHE A 327 -14.77 -9.28 14.06
CA PHE A 327 -15.61 -9.00 15.24
C PHE A 327 -16.07 -10.27 15.98
N ASP A 328 -16.06 -11.44 15.36
CA ASP A 328 -16.71 -12.66 15.88
C ASP A 328 -15.76 -13.66 16.57
N ASP A 329 -14.45 -13.40 16.62
CA ASP A 329 -13.49 -14.36 17.23
C ASP A 329 -12.57 -13.77 18.31
N GLY A 330 -12.47 -14.52 19.42
CA GLY A 330 -11.51 -14.30 20.52
C GLY A 330 -11.73 -13.09 21.43
N VAL A 331 -10.78 -12.87 22.35
CA VAL A 331 -10.79 -11.80 23.38
C VAL A 331 -10.72 -10.39 22.76
N LEU A 332 -10.32 -10.28 21.49
CA LEU A 332 -10.21 -9.01 20.77
C LEU A 332 -11.53 -8.51 20.17
N SER A 333 -12.55 -9.38 20.03
CA SER A 333 -13.91 -9.00 19.59
C SER A 333 -14.47 -7.81 20.38
N VAL A 334 -14.30 -7.81 21.70
CA VAL A 334 -14.75 -6.72 22.59
C VAL A 334 -14.05 -5.40 22.26
N VAL A 335 -12.75 -5.45 21.90
CA VAL A 335 -11.99 -4.25 21.52
C VAL A 335 -12.57 -3.66 20.25
N TRP A 336 -12.85 -4.50 19.24
CA TRP A 336 -13.42 -4.02 17.98
C TRP A 336 -14.82 -3.45 18.16
N HIS A 337 -15.67 -4.10 18.96
CA HIS A 337 -17.01 -3.60 19.30
C HIS A 337 -16.96 -2.21 19.96
N VAL A 338 -15.99 -1.98 20.84
CA VAL A 338 -15.78 -0.67 21.49
C VAL A 338 -15.27 0.39 20.51
N LEU A 339 -14.37 0.00 19.59
CA LEU A 339 -13.82 0.91 18.58
C LEU A 339 -14.85 1.25 17.49
N GLY A 340 -15.86 0.41 17.31
CA GLY A 340 -16.99 0.61 16.42
C GLY A 340 -16.76 0.07 15.01
N SER A 341 -17.85 0.01 14.25
CA SER A 341 -17.89 -0.43 12.86
C SER A 341 -18.11 0.76 11.93
N LYS A 342 -17.49 0.72 10.74
CA LYS A 342 -17.66 1.69 9.67
C LYS A 342 -17.57 0.98 8.32
N THR A 343 -18.68 1.00 7.59
CA THR A 343 -18.74 0.51 6.21
C THR A 343 -17.86 1.34 5.29
N ARG A 344 -17.13 0.68 4.38
CA ARG A 344 -16.33 1.36 3.36
C ARG A 344 -17.24 1.95 2.28
N THR A 345 -16.79 3.05 1.68
CA THR A 345 -17.55 3.79 0.67
C THR A 345 -16.69 4.05 -0.55
N PRO A 346 -16.38 3.01 -1.36
CA PRO A 346 -15.61 3.16 -2.59
C PRO A 346 -16.11 4.33 -3.44
N GLY A 347 -15.23 5.21 -3.92
CA GLY A 347 -15.62 6.39 -4.71
C GLY A 347 -16.33 7.51 -3.92
N GLY A 348 -16.55 7.34 -2.62
CA GLY A 348 -17.28 8.25 -1.74
C GLY A 348 -16.42 8.93 -0.66
N TYR A 349 -15.11 8.70 -0.68
CA TYR A 349 -14.20 9.34 0.27
C TYR A 349 -13.92 10.79 -0.10
N ASP A 350 -13.91 11.67 0.90
CA ASP A 350 -13.57 13.07 0.72
C ASP A 350 -12.06 13.27 0.54
N MET A 351 -11.71 14.17 -0.39
CA MET A 351 -10.33 14.57 -0.60
C MET A 351 -9.82 15.34 0.62
N PRO A 352 -8.66 14.97 1.19
CA PRO A 352 -8.03 15.78 2.21
C PRO A 352 -7.73 17.18 1.67
N THR A 353 -7.92 18.21 2.49
CA THR A 353 -7.70 19.63 2.10
C THR A 353 -6.26 19.95 1.68
N VAL A 354 -5.33 19.04 1.96
CA VAL A 354 -3.90 19.17 1.66
C VAL A 354 -3.55 18.76 0.23
N ASN A 355 -4.43 18.02 -0.44
CA ASN A 355 -4.21 17.62 -1.83
C ASN A 355 -4.59 18.75 -2.78
N THR A 356 -3.96 18.76 -3.95
CA THR A 356 -4.29 19.72 -5.01
C THR A 356 -5.78 19.65 -5.36
N PRO A 357 -6.47 20.80 -5.52
CA PRO A 357 -7.82 20.81 -6.02
C PRO A 357 -7.97 19.98 -7.31
N ASN A 358 -8.99 19.14 -7.38
CA ASN A 358 -9.27 18.19 -8.48
C ASN A 358 -8.39 16.94 -8.52
N SER A 359 -7.58 16.65 -7.49
CA SER A 359 -6.96 15.34 -7.39
C SER A 359 -8.01 14.23 -7.36
N VAL A 360 -7.65 13.10 -7.95
CA VAL A 360 -8.51 11.93 -8.09
C VAL A 360 -7.85 10.72 -7.42
N THR A 361 -8.67 9.78 -6.98
CA THR A 361 -8.21 8.56 -6.32
C THR A 361 -7.83 7.46 -7.33
N ASN A 362 -8.32 7.53 -8.57
CA ASN A 362 -8.18 6.45 -9.56
C ASN A 362 -8.56 5.07 -8.99
N GLU A 363 -9.66 5.07 -8.24
CA GLU A 363 -10.26 3.84 -7.74
C GLU A 363 -10.87 3.02 -8.89
N CYS A 364 -10.80 1.71 -8.79
CA CYS A 364 -11.45 0.75 -9.67
C CYS A 364 -11.90 -0.48 -8.88
N MET A 365 -12.80 -1.27 -9.43
CA MET A 365 -13.27 -2.52 -8.84
C MET A 365 -12.67 -3.70 -9.58
N HIS A 366 -12.04 -4.63 -8.88
CA HIS A 366 -11.63 -5.89 -9.50
C HIS A 366 -12.87 -6.69 -9.90
N TRP A 367 -12.84 -7.38 -11.04
CA TRP A 367 -13.97 -8.18 -11.53
C TRP A 367 -14.42 -9.26 -10.53
N SER A 368 -13.53 -9.72 -9.63
CA SER A 368 -13.91 -10.69 -8.58
C SER A 368 -14.94 -10.13 -7.59
N VAL A 369 -15.10 -8.82 -7.51
CA VAL A 369 -16.19 -8.16 -6.78
C VAL A 369 -17.53 -8.46 -7.42
N ARG A 370 -17.63 -8.31 -8.76
CA ARG A 370 -18.85 -8.60 -9.53
C ARG A 370 -19.22 -10.07 -9.38
N GLU A 371 -18.26 -10.97 -9.56
CA GLU A 371 -18.51 -12.39 -9.43
C GLU A 371 -19.00 -12.76 -8.03
N LYS A 372 -18.36 -12.23 -6.98
CA LYS A 372 -18.85 -12.43 -5.61
C LYS A 372 -20.29 -11.95 -5.49
N MET A 373 -20.63 -10.78 -6.01
CA MET A 373 -22.01 -10.28 -5.97
C MET A 373 -23.00 -11.17 -6.73
N ASP A 374 -22.65 -11.63 -7.92
CA ASP A 374 -23.54 -12.46 -8.75
C ASP A 374 -23.81 -13.82 -8.12
N GLN A 375 -22.79 -14.44 -7.52
CA GLN A 375 -22.97 -15.66 -6.74
C GLN A 375 -23.86 -15.39 -5.52
N MET A 376 -23.58 -14.32 -4.75
CA MET A 376 -24.30 -14.00 -3.52
C MET A 376 -25.75 -13.61 -3.75
N SER A 377 -26.06 -12.94 -4.86
CA SER A 377 -27.44 -12.62 -5.23
C SER A 377 -28.30 -13.89 -5.42
N LYS A 378 -27.68 -15.03 -5.75
CA LYS A 378 -28.35 -16.32 -5.97
C LYS A 378 -28.37 -17.18 -4.71
N THR A 379 -27.31 -17.14 -3.91
CA THR A 379 -27.11 -18.08 -2.78
C THR A 379 -27.37 -17.48 -1.41
N ASP A 380 -26.96 -16.23 -1.16
CA ASP A 380 -27.12 -15.55 0.13
C ASP A 380 -27.08 -14.02 -0.02
N PRO A 381 -28.20 -13.37 -0.44
CA PRO A 381 -28.23 -11.94 -0.71
C PRO A 381 -27.94 -11.07 0.52
N ALA A 382 -28.14 -11.59 1.75
CA ALA A 382 -27.93 -10.85 2.99
C ALA A 382 -26.43 -10.62 3.28
N SER A 383 -25.57 -11.43 2.69
CA SER A 383 -24.12 -11.39 2.87
C SER A 383 -23.39 -10.62 1.76
N ILE A 384 -24.13 -9.90 0.89
CA ILE A 384 -23.55 -8.92 -0.03
C ILE A 384 -22.91 -7.79 0.79
N SER A 385 -21.70 -7.39 0.41
CA SER A 385 -20.94 -6.34 1.08
C SER A 385 -21.78 -5.08 1.30
N PRO A 386 -21.93 -4.59 2.54
CA PRO A 386 -22.62 -3.34 2.80
C PRO A 386 -21.99 -2.15 2.04
N ALA A 387 -20.69 -2.24 1.70
CA ALA A 387 -19.97 -1.23 0.92
C ALA A 387 -20.52 -1.04 -0.51
N LEU A 388 -21.23 -2.05 -1.02
CA LEU A 388 -21.84 -2.05 -2.36
C LEU A 388 -23.32 -1.63 -2.31
N THR A 389 -23.86 -1.34 -1.12
CA THR A 389 -25.25 -0.91 -0.97
C THR A 389 -25.50 0.37 -1.76
N GLY A 390 -26.26 0.28 -2.85
CA GLY A 390 -26.60 1.43 -3.70
C GLY A 390 -25.77 1.56 -4.97
N PHE A 391 -24.73 0.74 -5.12
CA PHE A 391 -24.05 0.54 -6.40
C PHE A 391 -24.81 -0.48 -7.26
N GLU A 392 -24.82 -0.22 -8.56
CA GLU A 392 -25.25 -1.14 -9.62
C GLU A 392 -24.15 -1.21 -10.67
N TYR A 393 -23.93 -2.39 -11.25
CA TYR A 393 -22.97 -2.56 -12.33
C TYR A 393 -23.61 -2.26 -13.68
N ASP A 394 -23.04 -1.30 -14.41
CA ASP A 394 -23.41 -0.99 -15.79
C ASP A 394 -22.56 -1.84 -16.75
N GLU A 395 -23.16 -2.92 -17.25
CA GLU A 395 -22.54 -3.86 -18.20
C GLU A 395 -22.04 -3.18 -19.48
N ASN A 396 -22.75 -2.15 -19.98
CA ASN A 396 -22.39 -1.49 -21.23
C ASN A 396 -21.13 -0.64 -21.08
N ASN A 397 -21.01 0.04 -19.94
CA ASN A 397 -19.91 0.96 -19.65
C ASN A 397 -18.80 0.32 -18.79
N LYS A 398 -18.96 -0.94 -18.37
CA LYS A 398 -18.05 -1.71 -17.52
C LYS A 398 -17.62 -0.96 -16.26
N LEU A 399 -18.60 -0.41 -15.56
CA LEU A 399 -18.35 0.41 -14.37
C LEU A 399 -19.49 0.28 -13.36
N TRP A 400 -19.16 0.53 -12.09
CA TRP A 400 -20.11 0.57 -10.98
C TRP A 400 -20.62 1.99 -10.81
N VAL A 401 -21.95 2.17 -10.90
CA VAL A 401 -22.64 3.45 -10.75
C VAL A 401 -23.47 3.44 -9.48
N TRP A 402 -23.47 4.56 -8.77
CA TRP A 402 -24.41 4.77 -7.67
C TRP A 402 -25.82 5.07 -8.21
N ASN A 403 -26.81 4.20 -7.94
CA ASN A 403 -28.18 4.32 -8.50
C ASN A 403 -29.28 4.54 -7.44
N LYS A 404 -28.96 4.54 -6.14
CA LYS A 404 -29.96 4.93 -5.12
C LYS A 404 -30.02 6.45 -5.02
N GLY A 405 -31.15 7.03 -5.45
CA GLY A 405 -31.44 8.46 -5.39
C GLY A 405 -31.00 9.08 -4.08
N ALA A 406 -29.87 9.77 -4.09
CA ALA A 406 -29.35 10.50 -2.95
C ALA A 406 -29.44 11.97 -3.31
N GLY A 407 -30.40 12.66 -2.70
CA GLY A 407 -30.43 14.12 -2.67
C GLY A 407 -29.24 14.75 -1.93
N ASP A 408 -28.11 14.04 -1.72
CA ASP A 408 -26.88 14.59 -1.11
C ASP A 408 -25.62 13.68 -1.13
N GLN A 409 -25.48 12.64 -2.00
CA GLN A 409 -24.20 11.89 -2.08
C GLN A 409 -23.50 11.93 -3.45
N LYS A 410 -22.30 12.54 -3.45
CA LYS A 410 -21.32 12.69 -4.53
C LYS A 410 -20.51 11.41 -4.82
N GLN A 411 -21.17 10.25 -4.93
CA GLN A 411 -20.46 8.99 -5.22
C GLN A 411 -19.96 8.98 -6.66
N ARG A 412 -18.68 8.68 -6.86
CA ARG A 412 -18.05 8.65 -8.19
C ARG A 412 -18.27 7.29 -8.86
N PRO A 413 -18.49 7.24 -10.18
CA PRO A 413 -18.47 5.99 -10.91
C PRO A 413 -17.10 5.31 -10.78
N LEU A 414 -17.10 3.99 -10.57
CA LEU A 414 -15.88 3.21 -10.42
C LEU A 414 -15.73 2.24 -11.59
N PRO A 415 -14.76 2.42 -12.49
CA PRO A 415 -14.54 1.47 -13.57
C PRO A 415 -14.20 0.09 -13.01
N GLU A 416 -14.59 -0.95 -13.72
CA GLU A 416 -14.00 -2.27 -13.52
C GLU A 416 -12.52 -2.21 -13.92
N PHE A 417 -11.65 -2.85 -13.14
CA PHE A 417 -10.24 -2.92 -13.47
C PHE A 417 -10.07 -3.65 -14.81
N PRO A 418 -9.45 -3.03 -15.81
CA PRO A 418 -9.35 -3.61 -17.14
C PRO A 418 -8.48 -4.86 -17.10
N LEU A 419 -8.93 -5.90 -17.78
CA LEU A 419 -8.12 -7.08 -17.99
C LEU A 419 -7.02 -6.73 -19.00
N PRO A 420 -5.74 -6.85 -18.63
CA PRO A 420 -4.68 -6.73 -19.61
C PRO A 420 -4.83 -7.91 -20.58
N GLY A 421 -5.04 -7.68 -21.88
CA GLY A 421 -5.07 -8.80 -22.82
C GLY A 421 -3.72 -9.51 -22.90
N GLY A 422 -3.68 -10.83 -22.81
CA GLY A 422 -2.45 -11.63 -22.98
C GLY A 422 -2.38 -12.86 -22.07
N ASP A 423 -1.17 -13.39 -21.89
CA ASP A 423 -0.86 -14.45 -20.92
C ASP A 423 -0.41 -13.82 -19.59
N THR A 424 -1.26 -12.99 -18.95
CA THR A 424 -0.93 -12.41 -17.65
C THR A 424 -1.13 -13.41 -16.51
N HIS A 425 -0.53 -13.16 -15.34
CA HIS A 425 -0.78 -14.01 -14.16
C HIS A 425 -2.23 -13.92 -13.68
N GLN A 426 -2.87 -12.76 -13.85
CA GLN A 426 -4.27 -12.57 -13.54
C GLN A 426 -5.18 -13.32 -14.52
N ASP A 427 -4.85 -13.31 -15.82
CA ASP A 427 -5.53 -14.12 -16.83
C ASP A 427 -5.30 -15.61 -16.60
N TRP A 428 -4.11 -16.05 -16.19
CA TRP A 428 -3.87 -17.45 -15.85
C TRP A 428 -4.72 -17.90 -14.66
N LEU A 429 -4.84 -17.05 -13.63
CA LEU A 429 -5.60 -17.37 -12.44
C LEU A 429 -7.10 -17.50 -12.73
N CYS A 430 -7.61 -16.78 -13.74
CA CYS A 430 -9.05 -16.55 -13.90
C CYS A 430 -9.56 -16.72 -15.34
N GLY A 431 -8.72 -17.24 -16.24
CA GLY A 431 -8.92 -17.17 -17.68
C GLY A 431 -10.12 -17.96 -18.18
N ASP A 432 -10.47 -19.08 -17.56
CA ASP A 432 -11.67 -19.83 -17.97
C ASP A 432 -12.94 -19.15 -17.49
N TRP A 433 -12.90 -18.55 -16.29
CA TRP A 433 -13.99 -17.70 -15.83
C TRP A 433 -14.17 -16.49 -16.74
N LEU A 434 -13.10 -15.78 -17.09
CA LEU A 434 -13.14 -14.61 -17.96
C LEU A 434 -13.77 -14.88 -19.32
N LYS A 435 -13.46 -16.04 -19.92
CA LYS A 435 -14.06 -16.47 -21.19
C LYS A 435 -15.57 -16.70 -21.09
N SER A 436 -16.12 -16.94 -19.90
CA SER A 436 -17.56 -17.17 -19.71
C SER A 436 -18.40 -15.90 -19.56
N GLN A 437 -17.75 -14.75 -19.35
CA GLN A 437 -18.39 -13.45 -19.11
C GLN A 437 -18.49 -12.59 -20.38
N HIS A 438 -17.91 -13.04 -21.49
CA HIS A 438 -17.96 -12.44 -22.83
C HIS A 438 -18.81 -13.29 -23.75
#